data_AF-A0A3A0G3S0-F1
#
_entry.id   AF-A0A3A0G3S0-F1
#
_cell.length_a   1.000
_cell.length_b   1.000
_cell.length_c   1.000
_cell.angle_alpha   90.00
_cell.angle_beta   90.00
_cell.angle_gamma   90.00
#
_symmetry.space_group_name_H-M   'P 1'
#
loop_
_entity.id
_entity.type
_entity.pdbx_description
1 polymer ?
#
loop_
_entity_poly.entity_id
_entity_poly.type
_entity_poly.pdbx_seq_one_letter_code
_entity_poly.pdbx_strand_id
1 'polypeptide(L)'
;MTERARLIKAWLTLILLLGALLLPSHLRADSGTEVEASPNPPRDQFLIPSAPEQASERSLGEALLMWLPNRLFDLYDIFRLDVGAGPAYGAAVRVTRPLQFGYRVVSPASVRIGAFGRNAPYLLETSSEFGAGPAYVESKDRKVCNLEVGAGVDLLLGIYGGICLEEVADFAAGIFFLDLSGDDF
;
A
#
# COMPACT_ATOMS: atom_id res chain seq x y z
N MET A 1 -47.33 19.58 -1.71
CA MET A 1 -46.27 18.59 -2.02
C MET A 1 -46.80 17.69 -3.13
N THR A 2 -46.20 17.72 -4.33
CA THR A 2 -46.72 17.07 -5.54
C THR A 2 -46.60 15.54 -5.47
N GLU A 3 -47.51 14.79 -6.13
CA GLU A 3 -47.46 13.32 -6.17
C GLU A 3 -46.10 12.77 -6.63
N ARG A 4 -45.43 13.47 -7.54
CA ARG A 4 -44.07 13.15 -8.00
C ARG A 4 -43.05 13.09 -6.84
N ALA A 5 -43.17 13.96 -5.86
CA ALA A 5 -42.27 13.98 -4.71
C ALA A 5 -42.48 12.79 -3.75
N ARG A 6 -43.70 12.23 -3.69
CA ARG A 6 -43.98 11.03 -2.90
C ARG A 6 -43.41 9.78 -3.58
N LEU A 7 -43.56 9.69 -4.90
CA LEU A 7 -42.98 8.61 -5.72
C LEU A 7 -41.45 8.56 -5.60
N ILE A 8 -40.77 9.70 -5.73
CA ILE A 8 -39.31 9.76 -5.62
C ILE A 8 -38.83 9.32 -4.23
N LYS A 9 -39.51 9.75 -3.16
CA LYS A 9 -39.19 9.31 -1.80
C LYS A 9 -39.39 7.80 -1.61
N ALA A 10 -40.48 7.24 -2.15
CA ALA A 10 -40.75 5.81 -2.07
C ALA A 10 -39.68 4.96 -2.78
N TRP A 11 -39.23 5.39 -3.95
CA TRP A 11 -38.14 4.72 -4.70
C TRP A 11 -36.80 4.81 -3.96
N LEU A 12 -36.46 5.96 -3.39
CA LEU A 12 -35.25 6.12 -2.57
C LEU A 12 -35.27 5.23 -1.33
N THR A 13 -36.41 5.13 -0.62
CA THR A 13 -36.54 4.23 0.52
C THR A 13 -36.44 2.77 0.12
N LEU A 14 -36.99 2.39 -1.05
CA LEU A 14 -36.90 1.02 -1.56
C LEU A 14 -35.46 0.63 -1.91
N ILE A 15 -34.70 1.54 -2.56
CA ILE A 15 -33.29 1.31 -2.91
C ILE A 15 -32.43 1.18 -1.64
N LEU A 16 -32.66 2.02 -0.63
CA LEU A 16 -31.96 1.92 0.66
C LEU A 16 -32.26 0.61 1.39
N LEU A 17 -33.51 0.13 1.35
CA LEU A 17 -33.90 -1.17 1.91
C LEU A 17 -33.31 -2.35 1.14
N LEU A 18 -33.28 -2.29 -0.20
CA LEU A 18 -32.68 -3.34 -1.02
C LEU A 18 -31.15 -3.40 -0.83
N GLY A 19 -30.50 -2.24 -0.70
CA GLY A 19 -29.07 -2.15 -0.39
C GLY A 19 -28.73 -2.80 0.96
N ALA A 20 -29.57 -2.60 1.98
CA ALA A 20 -29.39 -3.24 3.29
C ALA A 20 -29.58 -4.77 3.26
N LEU A 21 -30.46 -5.30 2.39
CA LEU A 21 -30.63 -6.75 2.21
C LEU A 21 -29.53 -7.41 1.36
N LEU A 22 -28.86 -6.64 0.50
CA LEU A 22 -27.75 -7.12 -0.33
C LEU A 22 -26.39 -6.93 0.34
N LEU A 23 -26.33 -6.47 1.60
CA LEU A 23 -25.09 -6.55 2.36
C LEU A 23 -24.75 -8.05 2.53
N PRO A 24 -23.61 -8.52 1.99
CA PRO A 24 -23.21 -9.91 2.15
C PRO A 24 -23.08 -10.23 3.64
N SER A 25 -23.84 -11.22 4.10
CA SER A 25 -23.76 -11.81 5.45
C SER A 25 -22.46 -12.58 5.70
N HIS A 26 -21.38 -12.25 4.98
CA HIS A 26 -20.08 -12.92 5.03
C HIS A 26 -19.10 -12.28 6.04
N LEU A 27 -19.52 -11.28 6.82
CA LEU A 27 -18.84 -10.92 8.07
C LEU A 27 -19.18 -11.92 9.20
N ARG A 28 -19.16 -13.22 8.87
CA ARG A 28 -19.08 -14.28 9.87
C ARG A 28 -17.60 -14.42 10.19
N ALA A 29 -17.20 -13.91 11.35
CA ALA A 29 -15.89 -14.18 11.92
C ALA A 29 -15.70 -15.70 11.95
N ASP A 30 -14.86 -16.21 11.06
CA ASP A 30 -14.55 -17.62 10.96
C ASP A 30 -13.58 -17.95 12.11
N SER A 31 -14.13 -18.58 13.14
CA SER A 31 -13.37 -19.15 14.23
C SER A 31 -12.80 -20.49 13.78
N GLY A 32 -11.54 -20.48 13.34
CA GLY A 32 -10.69 -21.67 13.31
C GLY A 32 -10.85 -22.55 12.06
N THR A 33 -9.95 -22.36 11.10
CA THR A 33 -9.42 -23.48 10.33
C THR A 33 -7.91 -23.30 10.26
N GLU A 34 -7.18 -24.19 10.93
CA GLU A 34 -5.73 -24.29 10.79
C GLU A 34 -5.43 -24.63 9.33
N VAL A 35 -4.94 -23.64 8.59
CA VAL A 35 -4.35 -23.87 7.27
C VAL A 35 -3.00 -24.55 7.50
N GLU A 36 -2.94 -25.81 7.11
CA GLU A 36 -1.72 -26.61 7.01
C GLU A 36 -0.69 -25.83 6.18
N ALA A 37 0.34 -25.35 6.88
CA ALA A 37 1.37 -24.49 6.31
C ALA A 37 2.10 -25.22 5.18
N SER A 38 1.92 -24.74 3.95
CA SER A 38 2.84 -25.02 2.85
C SER A 38 4.25 -24.60 3.28
N PRO A 39 5.28 -25.45 3.11
CA PRO A 39 6.64 -25.12 3.52
C PRO A 39 7.25 -24.16 2.50
N ASN A 40 6.80 -22.91 2.52
CA ASN A 40 7.62 -21.83 2.00
C ASN A 40 8.82 -21.71 2.96
N PRO A 41 10.07 -21.87 2.48
CA PRO A 41 11.22 -21.57 3.32
C PRO A 41 11.10 -20.12 3.81
N PRO A 42 11.35 -19.83 5.09
CA PRO A 42 11.22 -18.48 5.62
C PRO A 42 12.22 -17.57 4.91
N ARG A 43 11.73 -16.76 3.96
CA ARG A 43 12.54 -15.74 3.28
C ARG A 43 12.80 -14.51 4.17
N ASP A 44 12.25 -14.50 5.38
CA ASP A 44 12.23 -13.35 6.28
C ASP A 44 13.11 -13.54 7.54
N GLN A 45 14.14 -14.40 7.51
CA GLN A 45 15.02 -14.64 8.67
C GLN A 45 16.40 -13.98 8.60
N PHE A 46 16.58 -12.94 7.79
CA PHE A 46 17.44 -11.84 8.25
C PHE A 46 16.59 -10.94 9.14
N LEU A 47 16.25 -11.46 10.33
CA LEU A 47 15.85 -10.63 11.46
C LEU A 47 17.08 -9.82 11.83
N ILE A 48 17.29 -8.69 11.15
CA ILE A 48 18.02 -7.59 11.78
C ILE A 48 17.19 -7.31 13.03
N PRO A 49 17.72 -7.50 14.24
CA PRO A 49 17.00 -7.11 15.45
C PRO A 49 16.55 -5.68 15.21
N SER A 50 15.24 -5.44 15.22
CA SER A 50 14.71 -4.08 15.22
C SER A 50 15.46 -3.39 16.35
N ALA A 51 16.33 -2.45 15.97
CA ALA A 51 17.20 -1.77 16.91
C ALA A 51 16.30 -1.29 18.06
N PRO A 52 16.70 -1.52 19.33
CA PRO A 52 15.88 -1.09 20.44
C PRO A 52 15.55 0.39 20.22
N GLU A 53 14.29 0.75 20.49
CA GLU A 53 13.75 2.10 20.59
C GLU A 53 14.48 2.83 21.73
N GLN A 54 15.78 3.03 21.57
CA GLN A 54 16.58 3.88 22.40
C GLN A 54 16.53 5.23 21.70
N ALA A 55 15.52 6.01 22.06
CA ALA A 55 15.59 7.46 22.03
C ALA A 55 16.80 7.88 22.89
N SER A 56 17.99 7.68 22.34
CA SER A 56 19.25 8.19 22.84
C SER A 56 19.07 9.71 22.87
N GLU A 57 19.34 10.33 24.02
CA GLU A 57 19.47 11.79 24.12
C GLU A 57 20.66 12.23 23.24
N ARG A 58 20.42 12.32 21.92
CA ARG A 58 21.45 12.75 20.98
C ARG A 58 21.81 14.18 21.29
N SER A 59 23.10 14.45 21.19
CA SER A 59 23.56 15.83 21.27
C SER A 59 22.90 16.66 20.16
N LEU A 60 22.58 17.92 20.45
CA LEU A 60 21.98 18.83 19.47
C LEU A 60 22.79 18.92 18.16
N GLY A 61 24.12 18.78 18.25
CA GLY A 61 25.00 18.75 17.08
C GLY A 61 24.83 17.51 16.21
N GLU A 62 24.58 16.34 16.81
CA GLU A 62 24.30 15.10 16.09
C GLU A 62 22.93 15.16 15.41
N ALA A 63 21.92 15.69 16.10
CA ALA A 63 20.60 15.93 15.52
C ALA A 63 20.67 16.89 14.31
N LEU A 64 21.42 17.99 14.42
CA LEU A 64 21.64 18.91 13.29
C LEU A 64 22.41 18.27 12.13
N LEU A 65 23.39 17.42 12.43
CA LEU A 65 24.18 16.73 11.41
C LEU A 65 23.33 15.69 10.65
N MET A 66 22.46 14.98 11.35
CA MET A 66 21.55 13.97 10.79
C MET A 66 20.29 14.56 10.14
N TRP A 67 19.93 15.80 10.48
CA TRP A 67 18.74 16.46 9.93
C TRP A 67 18.73 16.45 8.40
N LEU A 68 19.82 16.89 7.75
CA LEU A 68 19.85 16.96 6.29
C LEU A 68 19.82 15.57 5.62
N PRO A 69 20.64 14.58 6.05
CA PRO A 69 20.52 13.21 5.57
C PRO A 69 19.12 12.61 5.72
N ASN A 70 18.49 12.74 6.89
CA ASN A 70 17.16 12.18 7.14
C ASN A 70 16.13 12.77 6.17
N ARG A 71 16.10 14.10 6.03
CA ARG A 71 15.16 14.76 5.10
C ARG A 71 15.34 14.35 3.64
N LEU A 72 16.55 13.97 3.22
CA LEU A 72 16.77 13.41 1.88
C LEU A 72 16.19 12.00 1.74
N PHE A 73 16.24 11.18 2.79
CA PHE A 73 15.63 9.86 2.81
C PHE A 73 14.10 9.94 2.81
N ASP A 74 13.50 10.85 3.57
CA ASP A 74 12.03 10.98 3.56
C ASP A 74 11.55 11.49 2.21
N LEU A 75 12.29 12.45 1.61
CA LEU A 75 12.00 12.90 0.25
C LEU A 75 12.05 11.75 -0.77
N TYR A 76 12.96 10.81 -0.60
CA TYR A 76 13.05 9.62 -1.44
C TYR A 76 11.89 8.64 -1.16
N ASP A 77 11.53 8.42 0.11
CA ASP A 77 10.48 7.49 0.54
C ASP A 77 9.06 7.93 0.14
N ILE A 78 8.86 9.24 -0.12
CA ILE A 78 7.64 9.82 -0.72
C ILE A 78 7.31 9.14 -2.05
N PHE A 79 8.30 8.94 -2.92
CA PHE A 79 8.06 8.47 -4.27
C PHE A 79 8.23 6.96 -4.36
N ARG A 80 7.29 6.33 -5.05
CA ARG A 80 7.33 4.91 -5.35
C ARG A 80 7.29 4.75 -6.86
N LEU A 81 8.43 4.41 -7.44
CA LEU A 81 8.59 4.33 -8.89
C LEU A 81 9.25 3.01 -9.22
N ASP A 82 8.65 2.22 -10.09
CA ASP A 82 9.27 1.00 -10.56
C ASP A 82 8.98 0.73 -12.02
N VAL A 83 9.90 -0.01 -12.63
CA VAL A 83 9.82 -0.48 -14.00
C VAL A 83 9.87 -2.00 -13.98
N GLY A 84 8.94 -2.63 -14.69
CA GLY A 84 8.81 -4.07 -14.84
C GLY A 84 9.20 -4.53 -16.23
N ALA A 85 9.78 -5.73 -16.31
CA ALA A 85 9.98 -6.43 -17.57
C ALA A 85 9.59 -7.89 -17.41
N GLY A 86 8.73 -8.36 -18.32
CA GLY A 86 8.27 -9.74 -18.36
C GLY A 86 6.92 -9.86 -19.02
N PRO A 87 6.51 -11.08 -19.42
CA PRO A 87 5.20 -11.36 -19.98
C PRO A 87 4.07 -11.12 -18.96
N ALA A 88 3.73 -9.85 -18.79
CA ALA A 88 2.68 -9.33 -17.93
C ALA A 88 1.79 -8.37 -18.71
N TYR A 89 0.47 -8.43 -18.45
CA TYR A 89 -0.48 -7.43 -18.94
C TYR A 89 -1.44 -7.03 -17.84
N GLY A 90 -1.72 -5.74 -17.70
CA GLY A 90 -2.66 -5.28 -16.70
C GLY A 90 -2.56 -3.81 -16.32
N ALA A 91 -3.37 -3.42 -15.36
CA ALA A 91 -3.30 -2.12 -14.72
C ALA A 91 -3.71 -2.22 -13.26
N ALA A 92 -3.13 -1.37 -12.42
CA ALA A 92 -3.50 -1.23 -11.02
C ALA A 92 -3.57 0.24 -10.64
N VAL A 93 -4.52 0.58 -9.77
CA VAL A 93 -4.70 1.89 -9.17
C VAL A 93 -4.86 1.71 -7.67
N ARG A 94 -4.13 2.52 -6.89
CA ARG A 94 -4.16 2.56 -5.43
C ARG A 94 -4.46 3.98 -4.99
N VAL A 95 -5.36 4.15 -4.04
CA VAL A 95 -5.71 5.47 -3.47
C VAL A 95 -5.41 5.49 -1.99
N THR A 96 -5.67 4.39 -1.30
CA THR A 96 -5.27 4.13 0.08
C THR A 96 -5.03 2.64 0.24
N ARG A 97 -4.42 2.22 1.35
CA ARG A 97 -4.24 0.81 1.67
C ARG A 97 -5.53 -0.04 1.57
N PRO A 98 -6.70 0.41 2.08
CA PRO A 98 -7.94 -0.34 1.89
C PRO A 98 -8.56 -0.16 0.49
N LEU A 99 -8.24 0.92 -0.22
CA LEU A 99 -8.85 1.27 -1.51
C LEU A 99 -7.88 1.05 -2.67
N GLN A 100 -7.89 -0.18 -3.19
CA GLN A 100 -7.07 -0.62 -4.31
C GLN A 100 -7.94 -1.32 -5.35
N PHE A 101 -7.57 -1.16 -6.62
CA PHE A 101 -8.19 -1.84 -7.75
C PHE A 101 -7.10 -2.29 -8.70
N GLY A 102 -7.05 -3.57 -9.03
CA GLY A 102 -6.01 -4.12 -9.88
C GLY A 102 -6.48 -5.29 -10.69
N TYR A 103 -6.04 -5.32 -11.94
CA TYR A 103 -6.11 -6.48 -12.82
C TYR A 103 -4.78 -6.63 -13.53
N ARG A 104 -4.02 -7.68 -13.20
CA ARG A 104 -2.77 -8.04 -13.85
C ARG A 104 -2.69 -9.52 -14.07
N VAL A 105 -2.20 -9.93 -15.23
CA VAL A 105 -1.94 -11.32 -15.55
C VAL A 105 -0.45 -11.44 -15.87
N VAL A 106 0.23 -12.34 -15.18
CA VAL A 106 1.68 -12.59 -15.32
C VAL A 106 1.89 -14.05 -15.70
N SER A 107 2.69 -14.33 -16.73
CA SER A 107 2.98 -15.70 -17.17
C SER A 107 4.30 -15.83 -17.95
N PRO A 108 5.36 -16.51 -17.45
CA PRO A 108 5.43 -17.24 -16.18
C PRO A 108 5.91 -16.38 -15.00
N ALA A 109 6.61 -15.28 -15.25
CA ALA A 109 7.13 -14.36 -14.24
C ALA A 109 7.43 -12.97 -14.81
N SER A 110 7.47 -11.96 -13.96
CA SER A 110 7.89 -10.59 -14.23
C SER A 110 8.93 -10.15 -13.19
N VAL A 111 9.92 -9.37 -13.59
CA VAL A 111 10.87 -8.73 -12.66
C VAL A 111 10.63 -7.24 -12.67
N ARG A 112 10.59 -6.62 -11.49
CA ARG A 112 10.48 -5.18 -11.33
C ARG A 112 11.68 -4.64 -10.58
N ILE A 113 12.13 -3.46 -10.97
CA ILE A 113 13.22 -2.73 -10.31
C ILE A 113 12.74 -1.31 -10.06
N GLY A 114 12.93 -0.81 -8.84
CA GLY A 114 12.42 0.50 -8.49
C GLY A 114 12.69 0.97 -7.07
N ALA A 115 12.21 2.18 -6.80
CA ALA A 115 12.16 2.80 -5.49
C ALA A 115 10.98 2.20 -4.70
N PHE A 116 11.29 1.22 -3.86
CA PHE A 116 10.35 0.61 -2.92
C PHE A 116 10.55 1.15 -1.50
N GLY A 117 10.98 2.42 -1.39
CA GLY A 117 11.43 3.05 -0.15
C GLY A 117 12.64 2.33 0.45
N ARG A 118 12.66 2.16 1.76
CA ARG A 118 13.70 1.43 2.52
C ARG A 118 13.70 -0.11 2.34
N ASN A 119 13.13 -0.64 1.25
CA ASN A 119 13.12 -2.07 0.93
C ASN A 119 14.05 -2.39 -0.24
N ALA A 120 14.29 -3.69 -0.49
CA ALA A 120 15.10 -4.14 -1.61
C ALA A 120 14.55 -3.57 -2.94
N PRO A 121 15.43 -3.08 -3.86
CA PRO A 121 15.01 -2.35 -5.06
C PRO A 121 14.50 -3.27 -6.18
N TYR A 122 14.11 -4.51 -5.88
CA TYR A 122 13.62 -5.47 -6.87
C TYR A 122 12.48 -6.33 -6.34
N LEU A 123 11.58 -6.73 -7.23
CA LEU A 123 10.45 -7.61 -6.96
C LEU A 123 10.33 -8.66 -8.07
N LEU A 124 9.97 -9.90 -7.69
CA LEU A 124 9.70 -10.99 -8.62
C LEU A 124 8.21 -11.34 -8.54
N GLU A 125 7.46 -11.00 -9.58
CA GLU A 125 6.04 -11.30 -9.71
C GLU A 125 5.86 -12.64 -10.42
N THR A 126 5.10 -13.56 -9.82
CA THR A 126 4.81 -14.89 -10.39
C THR A 126 3.33 -15.22 -10.42
N SER A 127 2.48 -14.41 -9.80
CA SER A 127 1.04 -14.60 -9.73
C SER A 127 0.30 -13.56 -10.56
N SER A 128 -0.87 -13.95 -11.07
CA SER A 128 -1.83 -13.02 -11.64
C SER A 128 -2.67 -12.42 -10.51
N GLU A 129 -2.95 -11.12 -10.60
CA GLU A 129 -3.65 -10.33 -9.59
C GLU A 129 -5.02 -9.92 -10.14
N PHE A 130 -6.07 -10.15 -9.36
CA PHE A 130 -7.38 -9.56 -9.59
C PHE A 130 -8.02 -9.24 -8.26
N GLY A 131 -8.29 -7.95 -8.04
CA GLY A 131 -8.94 -7.54 -6.81
C GLY A 131 -9.44 -6.10 -6.82
N ALA A 132 -10.41 -5.90 -5.95
CA ALA A 132 -10.99 -4.62 -5.61
C ALA A 132 -11.15 -4.60 -4.08
N GLY A 133 -10.76 -3.50 -3.44
CA GLY A 133 -10.65 -3.34 -1.98
C GLY A 133 -11.86 -3.85 -1.16
N PRO A 134 -11.62 -4.31 0.08
CA PRO A 134 -11.32 -3.42 1.21
C PRO A 134 -10.04 -3.75 2.01
N ALA A 135 -9.19 -4.64 1.51
CA ALA A 135 -7.80 -4.77 1.93
C ALA A 135 -7.00 -5.54 0.86
N TYR A 136 -7.37 -5.41 -0.42
CA TYR A 136 -6.73 -6.22 -1.45
C TYR A 136 -5.32 -5.72 -1.70
N VAL A 137 -4.34 -6.52 -1.27
CA VAL A 137 -2.91 -6.38 -1.46
C VAL A 137 -2.47 -7.66 -2.13
N GLU A 138 -2.01 -7.55 -3.37
CA GLU A 138 -1.08 -8.46 -4.01
C GLU A 138 -0.52 -7.66 -5.22
N SER A 139 0.71 -7.83 -5.69
CA SER A 139 1.66 -8.83 -5.22
C SER A 139 3.09 -8.59 -5.69
N LYS A 140 4.07 -9.18 -5.04
CA LYS A 140 3.98 -10.19 -3.99
C LYS A 140 5.08 -9.95 -2.97
N ASP A 141 4.90 -9.30 -1.83
CA ASP A 141 3.86 -8.41 -1.35
C ASP A 141 4.59 -7.11 -1.01
N ARG A 142 4.59 -6.18 -1.97
CA ARG A 142 5.20 -4.86 -1.83
C ARG A 142 4.58 -4.15 -0.62
N LYS A 143 5.40 -3.60 0.27
CA LYS A 143 4.93 -2.74 1.37
C LYS A 143 4.29 -1.48 0.78
N VAL A 144 2.98 -1.35 0.94
CA VAL A 144 2.17 -0.19 0.56
C VAL A 144 1.96 0.67 1.80
N CYS A 145 2.14 1.98 1.71
CA CYS A 145 1.85 2.87 2.83
C CYS A 145 0.34 3.09 3.01
N ASN A 146 -0.10 3.58 4.17
CA ASN A 146 -1.54 3.59 4.44
C ASN A 146 -2.27 4.61 3.55
N LEU A 147 -1.61 5.72 3.22
CA LEU A 147 -2.09 6.74 2.30
C LEU A 147 -1.23 6.81 1.02
N GLU A 148 -1.19 5.71 0.26
CA GLU A 148 -0.54 5.68 -1.06
C GLU A 148 -1.55 6.00 -2.17
N VAL A 149 -1.25 7.03 -2.97
CA VAL A 149 -1.95 7.29 -4.25
C VAL A 149 -1.01 6.93 -5.39
N GLY A 150 -1.37 5.94 -6.21
CA GLY A 150 -0.54 5.47 -7.30
C GLY A 150 -1.29 4.70 -8.37
N ALA A 151 -0.64 4.53 -9.51
CA ALA A 151 -1.16 3.75 -10.62
C ALA A 151 -0.01 3.10 -11.40
N GLY A 152 -0.31 1.99 -12.06
CA GLY A 152 0.62 1.37 -12.99
C GLY A 152 -0.09 0.62 -14.08
N VAL A 153 0.66 0.39 -15.15
CA VAL A 153 0.24 -0.38 -16.33
C VAL A 153 1.36 -1.31 -16.73
N ASP A 154 1.00 -2.52 -17.14
CA ASP A 154 1.93 -3.56 -17.55
C ASP A 154 1.53 -4.02 -18.97
N LEU A 155 2.47 -3.96 -19.91
CA LEU A 155 2.31 -4.39 -21.31
C LEU A 155 3.65 -4.94 -21.83
N LEU A 156 4.10 -6.10 -21.33
CA LEU A 156 5.47 -6.66 -21.46
C LEU A 156 6.56 -5.85 -20.75
N LEU A 157 6.47 -4.52 -20.85
CA LEU A 157 7.14 -3.57 -20.00
C LEU A 157 6.08 -2.92 -19.10
N GLY A 158 6.37 -2.89 -17.82
CA GLY A 158 5.52 -2.31 -16.79
C GLY A 158 6.10 -1.03 -16.26
N ILE A 159 5.23 -0.10 -15.90
CA ILE A 159 5.59 1.05 -15.08
C ILE A 159 4.57 1.19 -13.95
N TYR A 160 5.06 1.54 -12.77
CA TYR A 160 4.20 1.93 -11.66
C TYR A 160 4.77 3.19 -11.01
N GLY A 161 3.86 4.09 -10.65
CA GLY A 161 4.17 5.32 -9.95
C GLY A 161 3.17 5.57 -8.83
N GLY A 162 3.67 5.94 -7.66
CA GLY A 162 2.87 6.28 -6.51
C GLY A 162 3.55 7.32 -5.62
N ILE A 163 2.73 8.00 -4.83
CA ILE A 163 3.12 8.98 -3.83
C ILE A 163 2.58 8.50 -2.49
N CYS A 164 3.45 8.45 -1.48
CA CYS A 164 3.04 8.18 -0.12
C CYS A 164 2.77 9.48 0.64
N LEU A 165 1.49 9.76 0.93
CA LEU A 165 1.10 11.02 1.58
C LEU A 165 1.50 11.08 3.05
N GLU A 166 1.70 9.94 3.71
CA GLU A 166 2.24 9.88 5.09
C GLU A 166 3.68 10.40 5.12
N GLU A 167 4.54 9.94 4.20
CA GLU A 167 5.92 10.41 4.09
C GLU A 167 5.99 11.87 3.62
N VAL A 168 5.02 12.35 2.83
CA VAL A 168 4.93 13.78 2.48
C VAL A 168 4.67 14.62 3.73
N ALA A 169 3.79 14.14 4.61
CA ALA A 169 3.48 14.82 5.86
C ALA A 169 4.68 14.80 6.81
N ASP A 170 5.37 13.66 6.93
CA ASP A 170 6.59 13.57 7.74
C ASP A 170 7.70 14.49 7.21
N PHE A 171 8.01 14.42 5.90
CA PHE A 171 8.99 15.29 5.27
C PHE A 171 8.71 16.77 5.56
N ALA A 172 7.45 17.20 5.39
CA ALA A 172 7.03 18.58 5.65
C ALA A 172 7.15 18.96 7.14
N ALA A 173 6.84 18.05 8.05
CA ALA A 173 6.98 18.25 9.49
C ALA A 173 8.45 18.37 9.91
N GLY A 174 9.34 17.53 9.34
CA GLY A 174 10.76 17.55 9.69
C GLY A 174 11.53 18.77 9.20
N ILE A 175 11.00 19.55 8.24
CA ILE A 175 11.53 20.90 7.94
C ILE A 175 11.53 21.78 9.20
N PHE A 176 10.58 21.53 10.12
CA PHE A 176 10.44 22.21 11.40
C PHE A 176 10.95 21.37 12.58
N PHE A 177 11.81 20.38 12.33
CA PHE A 177 12.36 19.45 13.34
C PHE A 177 11.29 18.61 14.08
N LEU A 178 10.19 18.30 13.41
CA LEU A 178 9.14 17.40 13.92
C LEU A 178 9.23 16.06 13.19
N ASP A 179 9.29 14.97 13.96
CA ASP A 179 9.30 13.59 13.45
C ASP A 179 7.95 12.94 13.77
N LEU A 180 7.12 12.71 12.74
CA LEU A 180 5.80 12.10 12.88
C LEU A 180 5.88 10.57 12.78
N SER A 181 6.82 10.07 11.99
CA SER A 181 7.01 8.64 11.71
C SER A 181 7.81 7.92 12.80
N GLY A 182 8.58 8.65 13.60
CA GLY A 182 9.44 8.09 14.64
C GLY A 182 10.63 7.33 14.06
N ASP A 183 10.99 7.60 12.80
CA ASP A 183 12.00 6.85 12.06
C ASP A 183 13.22 7.72 11.67
N ASP A 184 13.25 8.96 12.18
CA ASP A 184 14.46 9.75 12.29
C ASP A 184 15.33 9.15 13.39
N PHE A 185 16.50 8.65 12.98
CA PHE A 185 17.55 8.25 13.90
C PHE A 185 18.10 9.49 14.58
#